data_AF-A0A5R9J769-F1
#
_entry.id   AF-A0A5R9J769-F1
#
_cell.length_a   1.000
_cell.length_b   1.000
_cell.length_c   1.000
_cell.angle_alpha   90.00
_cell.angle_beta   90.00
_cell.angle_gamma   90.00
#
_symmetry.space_group_name_H-M   'P 1'
#
loop_
_entity.id
_entity.type
_entity.pdbx_description
1 polymer ?
#
loop_
_entity_poly.entity_id
_entity_poly.type
_entity_poly.pdbx_seq_one_letter_code
_entity_poly.pdbx_strand_id
1 'polypeptide(L)'
;MPRSLVWTMELDDKLEHLIDFQGATIRCAAKQLGVSRSFAQRRAKLLSVQSRRRNCSEAREAAGDEPLRAGHPITWSAICKDTLPFRYQAA
;
A
#
# COMPACT_ATOMS: atom_id res chain seq x y z
N MET A 1 5.46 16.60 -19.35
CA MET A 1 6.06 17.03 -18.06
C MET A 1 5.19 16.50 -16.94
N PRO A 2 5.65 15.59 -16.06
CA PRO A 2 4.83 15.19 -14.92
C PRO A 2 4.70 16.40 -14.00
N ARG A 3 3.47 16.88 -13.76
CA ARG A 3 3.23 17.93 -12.77
C ARG A 3 3.55 17.32 -11.41
N SER A 4 4.71 17.67 -10.83
CA SER A 4 5.01 17.31 -9.45
C SER A 4 3.90 17.92 -8.59
N LEU A 5 3.08 17.05 -8.01
CA LEU A 5 1.98 17.48 -7.15
C LEU A 5 2.60 18.16 -5.94
N VAL A 6 2.45 19.48 -5.84
CA VAL A 6 2.98 20.27 -4.73
C VAL A 6 2.17 19.92 -3.50
N TRP A 7 2.81 19.24 -2.56
CA TRP A 7 2.17 18.85 -1.31
C TRP A 7 2.18 20.04 -0.34
N THR A 8 1.01 20.44 0.13
CA THR A 8 0.81 21.56 1.06
C THR A 8 0.49 21.06 2.46
N MET A 9 0.67 21.91 3.48
CA MET A 9 0.28 21.58 4.85
C MET A 9 -1.22 21.28 4.98
N GLU A 10 -2.07 21.95 4.20
CA GLU A 10 -3.52 21.65 4.17
C GLU A 10 -3.83 20.21 3.74
N LEU A 11 -2.97 19.60 2.92
CA LEU A 11 -3.12 18.19 2.53
C LEU A 11 -2.67 17.24 3.64
N ASP A 12 -1.72 17.65 4.49
CA ASP A 12 -1.36 16.89 5.70
C ASP A 12 -2.53 16.87 6.68
N ASP A 13 -3.10 18.03 6.99
CA ASP A 13 -4.23 18.15 7.93
C ASP A 13 -5.43 17.33 7.46
N LYS A 14 -5.73 17.38 6.15
CA LYS A 14 -6.79 16.56 5.56
C LYS A 14 -6.47 15.08 5.60
N LEU A 15 -5.22 14.68 5.34
CA LEU A 15 -4.81 13.28 5.38
C LEU A 15 -4.94 12.70 6.79
N GLU A 16 -4.48 13.44 7.80
CA GLU A 16 -4.59 13.08 9.21
C GLU A 16 -6.06 12.96 9.63
N HIS A 17 -6.89 13.97 9.32
CA HIS A 17 -8.31 13.95 9.64
C HIS A 17 -9.04 12.75 9.00
N LEU A 18 -8.75 12.45 7.73
CA LEU A 18 -9.38 11.32 7.04
C LEU A 18 -9.00 9.98 7.68
N ILE A 19 -7.76 9.80 8.10
CA ILE A 19 -7.30 8.51 8.62
C ILE A 19 -7.64 8.33 10.10
N ASP A 20 -7.31 9.31 10.95
CA ASP A 20 -7.43 9.16 12.39
C ASP A 20 -8.84 9.43 12.89
N PHE A 21 -9.53 10.43 12.32
CA PHE A 21 -10.88 10.79 12.76
C PHE A 21 -11.98 10.01 12.03
N GLN A 22 -11.86 9.86 10.70
CA GLN A 22 -12.86 9.15 9.90
C GLN A 22 -12.56 7.65 9.72
N GLY A 23 -11.39 7.17 10.16
CA GLY A 23 -11.00 5.77 9.99
C GLY A 23 -10.82 5.35 8.53
N ALA A 24 -10.57 6.30 7.62
CA ALA A 24 -10.42 6.01 6.20
C ALA A 24 -9.13 5.23 5.93
N THR A 25 -9.19 4.29 4.99
CA THR A 25 -7.97 3.63 4.50
C THR A 25 -7.14 4.60 3.66
N ILE A 26 -5.81 4.41 3.61
CA ILE A 26 -4.90 5.20 2.75
C ILE A 26 -5.38 5.26 1.29
N ARG A 27 -5.96 4.17 0.78
CA ARG A 27 -6.51 4.13 -0.58
C ARG A 27 -7.68 5.12 -0.74
N CYS A 28 -8.59 5.16 0.23
CA CYS A 28 -9.71 6.10 0.21
C CYS A 28 -9.21 7.54 0.33
N ALA A 29 -8.33 7.81 1.29
CA ALA A 29 -7.77 9.14 1.49
C ALA A 29 -7.03 9.64 0.23
N ALA A 30 -6.20 8.79 -0.40
CA ALA A 30 -5.52 9.13 -1.63
C ALA A 30 -6.48 9.48 -2.78
N LYS A 31 -7.60 8.74 -2.90
CA LYS A 31 -8.63 9.02 -3.91
C LYS A 31 -9.31 10.37 -3.67
N GLN A 32 -9.63 10.70 -2.41
CA GLN A 32 -10.27 11.97 -2.06
C GLN A 32 -9.32 13.16 -2.24
N LEU A 33 -8.03 12.98 -1.95
CA LEU A 33 -7.01 14.02 -2.09
C LEU A 33 -6.50 14.16 -3.54
N GLY A 34 -6.93 13.30 -4.47
CA GLY A 34 -6.50 13.34 -5.87
C GLY A 34 -5.02 12.98 -6.07
N VAL A 35 -4.44 12.20 -5.15
CA VAL A 35 -3.02 11.83 -5.15
C VAL A 35 -2.83 10.32 -5.34
N SER A 36 -1.61 9.92 -5.71
CA SER A 36 -1.31 8.49 -5.80
C SER A 36 -1.26 7.86 -4.41
N ARG A 37 -1.70 6.60 -4.32
CA ARG A 37 -1.69 5.82 -3.06
C ARG A 37 -0.29 5.78 -2.43
N SER A 38 0.74 5.53 -3.22
CA SER A 38 2.12 5.41 -2.73
C SER A 38 2.68 6.74 -2.21
N PHE A 39 2.16 7.87 -2.71
CA PHE A 39 2.50 9.20 -2.23
C PHE A 39 1.83 9.48 -0.88
N ALA A 40 0.51 9.29 -0.78
CA ALA A 40 -0.23 9.42 0.48
C ALA A 40 0.30 8.49 1.58
N GLN A 41 0.68 7.24 1.23
CA GLN A 41 1.25 6.29 2.17
C GLN A 41 2.60 6.74 2.73
N ARG A 42 3.49 7.27 1.87
CA ARG A 42 4.77 7.82 2.32
C ARG A 42 4.57 9.00 3.26
N ARG A 43 3.59 9.86 2.97
CA ARG A 43 3.30 11.02 3.82
C ARG A 43 2.67 10.63 5.16
N ALA A 44 1.69 9.73 5.15
CA ALA A 44 1.09 9.21 6.38
C ALA A 44 2.14 8.60 7.32
N LYS A 45 3.14 7.90 6.76
CA LYS A 45 4.28 7.36 7.54
C LYS A 45 5.14 8.47 8.18
N LEU A 46 5.37 9.58 7.49
CA LEU A 46 6.11 10.73 8.05
C LEU A 46 5.32 11.43 9.16
N LEU A 47 3.99 11.48 9.05
CA LEU A 47 3.10 12.05 10.05
C LEU A 47 2.80 11.10 11.21
N SER A 48 3.36 9.87 11.20
CA SER A 48 3.04 8.81 12.18
C SER A 48 1.54 8.44 12.25
N VAL A 49 0.78 8.74 11.20
CA VAL A 49 -0.65 8.48 11.11
C VAL A 49 -0.90 6.99 10.86
N GLN A 50 -1.52 6.32 11.83
CA GLN A 50 -1.74 4.88 11.78
C GLN A 50 -3.04 4.53 11.05
N SER A 51 -2.94 4.38 9.73
CA SER A 51 -4.02 3.75 8.95
C SER A 51 -4.24 2.32 9.41
N ARG A 52 -5.47 2.01 9.85
CA ARG A 52 -5.91 0.63 10.08
C ARG A 52 -5.63 -0.23 8.85
N ARG A 53 -4.67 -1.15 8.96
CA ARG A 53 -4.45 -2.19 7.95
C ARG A 53 -5.64 -3.14 8.02
N ARG A 54 -6.39 -3.28 6.92
CA ARG A 54 -7.42 -4.33 6.86
C ARG A 54 -6.70 -5.67 6.90
N ASN A 55 -6.98 -6.46 7.95
CA ASN A 55 -6.64 -7.88 8.14
C ASN A 55 -5.54 -8.37 7.19
N CYS A 56 -4.31 -7.90 7.42
CA CYS A 56 -3.15 -8.48 6.74
C CYS A 56 -2.77 -9.74 7.53
N SER A 57 -2.31 -10.79 6.84
CA SER A 57 -1.73 -11.92 7.57
C SER A 57 -0.51 -11.43 8.37
N GLU A 58 -0.30 -11.99 9.56
CA GLU A 58 0.84 -11.63 10.43
C GLU A 58 2.18 -11.68 9.67
N ALA A 59 2.33 -12.67 8.77
CA ALA A 59 3.50 -12.80 7.91
C ALA A 59 3.72 -11.60 6.96
N ARG A 60 2.64 -10.97 6.47
CA ARG A 60 2.76 -9.76 5.63
C ARG A 60 3.05 -8.53 6.47
N GLU A 61 2.52 -8.46 7.69
CA GLU A 61 2.84 -7.37 8.63
C GLU A 61 4.30 -7.41 9.05
N ALA A 62 4.83 -8.58 9.39
CA ALA A 62 6.24 -8.79 9.74
C ALA A 62 7.21 -8.45 8.59
N ALA A 63 6.80 -8.69 7.34
CA ALA A 63 7.60 -8.34 6.16
C ALA A 63 7.62 -6.85 5.82
N GLY A 64 6.84 -6.01 6.52
CA GLY A 64 6.81 -4.57 6.27
C GLY A 64 6.22 -4.20 4.91
N ASP A 65 6.74 -3.15 4.28
CA ASP A 65 6.29 -2.68 2.96
C ASP A 65 7.12 -3.26 1.80
N GLU A 66 8.29 -3.85 2.09
CA GLU A 66 9.13 -4.50 1.09
C GLU A 66 8.41 -5.69 0.45
N PRO A 67 8.66 -5.96 -0.84
CA PRO A 67 8.17 -7.17 -1.48
C PRO A 67 8.79 -8.38 -0.76
N LEU A 68 7.93 -9.35 -0.42
CA LEU A 68 8.37 -10.63 0.14
C LEU A 68 9.42 -11.25 -0.80
N ARG A 69 10.48 -11.82 -0.21
CA ARG A 69 11.53 -12.50 -0.98
C ARG A 69 10.92 -13.58 -1.86
N ALA A 70 11.46 -13.73 -3.08
CA ALA A 70 11.07 -14.81 -3.97
C ALA A 70 11.17 -16.16 -3.26
N GLY A 71 10.12 -16.98 -3.36
CA GLY A 71 10.02 -18.27 -2.67
C GLY A 71 9.30 -18.24 -1.31
N HIS A 72 8.95 -17.07 -0.77
CA HIS A 72 8.07 -17.02 0.40
C HIS A 72 6.68 -17.59 0.04
N PRO A 73 6.05 -18.44 0.87
CA PRO A 73 4.84 -19.20 0.50
C PRO A 73 3.64 -18.33 0.10
N ILE A 74 3.62 -17.07 0.55
CA ILE A 74 2.56 -16.08 0.25
C ILE A 74 2.90 -15.20 -0.97
N THR A 75 4.08 -15.34 -1.58
CA THR A 75 4.41 -14.58 -2.80
C THR A 75 3.54 -15.04 -3.97
N TRP A 76 3.19 -14.12 -4.87
CA TRP A 76 2.46 -14.45 -6.10
C TRP A 76 3.15 -15.57 -6.89
N SER A 77 4.48 -15.56 -6.94
CA SER A 77 5.29 -16.63 -7.54
C SER A 77 5.14 -17.99 -6.85
N ALA A 78 4.96 -18.02 -5.53
CA ALA A 78 4.74 -19.28 -4.79
C ALA A 78 3.29 -19.76 -4.94
N ILE A 79 2.32 -18.84 -4.89
CA ILE A 79 0.89 -19.15 -5.10
C ILE A 79 0.70 -19.76 -6.50
N CYS A 80 1.30 -19.18 -7.54
CA CYS A 80 1.19 -19.68 -8.91
C CYS A 80 1.95 -20.99 -9.16
N LYS A 81 2.97 -21.33 -8.35
CA LYS A 81 3.71 -22.60 -8.49
C LYS A 81 2.86 -23.81 -8.15
N ASP A 82 1.94 -23.67 -7.19
CA ASP A 82 1.15 -24.78 -6.68
C ASP A 82 -0.30 -24.82 -7.24
N THR A 83 -0.72 -23.80 -8.01
CA THR A 83 -2.11 -23.67 -8.50
C THR A 83 -2.31 -23.85 -10.00
N LEU A 84 -1.26 -24.11 -10.79
CA LEU A 84 -1.42 -24.34 -12.23
C LEU A 84 -0.95 -25.76 -12.61
N PRO A 85 -1.86 -26.70 -12.95
CA PRO A 85 -1.54 -27.63 -14.02
C PRO A 85 -1.50 -26.80 -15.32
N PHE A 86 -0.57 -27.10 -16.20
CA PHE A 86 -0.37 -26.53 -17.54
C PHE A 86 0.73 -25.47 -17.70
N ARG A 87 1.88 -26.00 -18.17
CA ARG A 87 2.56 -25.60 -19.41
C ARG A 87 2.57 -24.09 -19.70
N TYR A 88 3.62 -23.43 -19.24
CA TYR A 88 4.28 -22.39 -20.02
C TYR A 88 5.80 -22.57 -19.88
N GLN A 89 6.35 -23.47 -20.69
CA GLN A 89 7.74 -23.34 -21.12
C GLN A 89 7.74 -22.28 -22.22
N ALA A 90 8.26 -21.10 -21.91
CA ALA A 90 8.65 -20.14 -22.94
C ALA A 90 10.09 -20.49 -23.33
N ALA A 91 10.27 -20.85 -24.60
CA ALA A 91 11.54 -20.84 -25.31
C ALA A 91 11.97 -19.39 -25.60
#